data_AF-A0A945G956-F1
#
_entry.id   AF-A0A945G956-F1
#
_cell.length_a   1.000
_cell.length_b   1.000
_cell.length_c   1.000
_cell.angle_alpha   90.00
_cell.angle_beta   90.00
_cell.angle_gamma   90.00
#
_symmetry.space_group_name_H-M   'P 1'
#
loop_
_entity.id
_entity.type
_entity.pdbx_description
1 polymer ?
#
loop_
_entity_poly.entity_id
_entity_poly.type
_entity_poly.pdbx_seq_one_letter_code
_entity_poly.pdbx_strand_id
1 'polypeptide(L)' 'MSIKLGFTKSSIAFAVALLSLNMTVQAGVVYDYIKSNNELMIATDANWAPYSYINDAGEMEGFD' A
#
# COMPACT_ATOMS: atom_id res chain seq x y z
N MET A 1 2.99 37.29 13.64
CA MET A 1 2.94 37.29 12.16
C MET A 1 2.15 36.06 11.73
N SER A 2 0.92 36.24 11.27
CA SER A 2 0.04 35.12 10.90
C SER A 2 -0.01 35.00 9.38
N ILE A 3 0.59 33.94 8.83
CA ILE A 3 0.55 33.67 7.40
C ILE A 3 -0.85 33.12 7.08
N LYS A 4 -1.68 33.92 6.42
CA LYS A 4 -2.96 33.44 5.86
C LYS A 4 -2.66 32.83 4.48
N LEU A 5 -2.66 31.49 4.38
CA LEU A 5 -2.59 30.82 3.09
C LEU A 5 -3.93 30.95 2.36
N GLY A 6 -4.01 31.91 1.42
CA GLY A 6 -5.14 32.03 0.50
C GLY A 6 -4.93 31.15 -0.73
N PHE A 7 -5.52 29.95 -0.75
CA PHE A 7 -5.47 29.08 -1.93
C PHE A 7 -6.54 29.50 -2.95
N THR A 8 -6.12 29.84 -4.17
CA THR A 8 -7.05 30.07 -5.29
C THR A 8 -7.56 28.73 -5.84
N LYS A 9 -8.72 28.70 -6.49
CA LYS A 9 -9.30 27.46 -7.07
C LYS A 9 -8.34 26.74 -8.03
N SER A 10 -7.49 27.48 -8.77
CA SER A 10 -6.44 26.92 -9.62
C SER A 10 -5.33 26.20 -8.84
N SER A 11 -4.95 26.72 -7.67
CA SER A 11 -3.90 26.13 -6.83
C SER A 11 -4.32 24.76 -6.28
N ILE A 12 -5.60 24.57 -5.99
CA ILE A 12 -6.17 23.29 -5.54
C ILE A 12 -6.18 22.28 -6.69
N ALA A 13 -6.61 22.68 -7.89
CA ALA A 13 -6.62 21.81 -9.07
C ALA A 13 -5.21 21.32 -9.42
N PHE A 14 -4.21 22.19 -9.32
CA PHE A 14 -2.81 21.84 -9.56
C PHE A 14 -2.27 20.88 -8.50
N ALA A 15 -2.60 21.08 -7.21
CA ALA A 15 -2.20 20.17 -6.15
C ALA A 15 -2.83 18.78 -6.34
N VAL A 16 -4.12 18.69 -6.67
CA VAL A 16 -4.81 17.41 -6.92
C VAL A 16 -4.20 16.66 -8.12
N ALA A 17 -3.90 17.37 -9.20
CA ALA A 17 -3.23 16.80 -10.37
C ALA A 17 -1.80 16.32 -10.05
N LEU A 18 -1.07 17.01 -9.18
CA LEU A 18 0.28 16.60 -8.77
C LEU A 18 0.24 15.37 -7.85
N LEU A 19 -0.75 15.27 -6.95
CA LEU A 19 -0.93 14.09 -6.10
C LEU A 19 -1.30 12.83 -6.92
N SER A 20 -2.11 12.96 -7.97
CA SER A 20 -2.54 11.81 -8.77
C SER A 20 -1.43 11.19 -9.62
N LEU A 21 -0.40 11.94 -9.99
CA LEU A 21 0.76 11.43 -10.75
C LEU A 21 1.68 10.50 -9.94
N ASN A 22 1.63 10.55 -8.60
CA ASN A 22 2.53 9.78 -7.75
C ASN A 22 2.02 8.37 -7.40
N MET A 23 0.72 8.10 -7.57
CA MET A 23 0.11 6.84 -7.14
C MET A 23 0.38 5.66 -8.10
N THR A 24 0.69 5.94 -9.37
CA THR A 24 0.91 4.87 -10.38
C THR A 24 2.32 4.29 -10.35
N VAL A 25 3.30 4.98 -9.77
CA VAL A 25 4.70 4.56 -9.75
C VAL A 25 4.92 3.32 -8.88
N GLN A 26 4.18 3.18 -7.78
CA GLN A 26 4.46 2.13 -6.80
C GLN A 26 3.96 0.73 -7.24
N ALA A 27 2.88 0.64 -8.02
CA ALA A 27 2.36 -0.64 -8.48
C ALA A 27 3.30 -1.35 -9.46
N GLY A 28 3.92 -0.60 -10.38
CA GLY A 28 4.86 -1.15 -11.36
C GLY A 28 6.12 -1.69 -10.69
N VAL A 29 6.72 -0.91 -9.80
CA VAL A 29 7.94 -1.32 -9.07
C VAL A 29 7.71 -2.58 -8.24
N VAL A 30 6.56 -2.71 -7.58
CA VAL A 30 6.22 -3.91 -6.79
C VAL A 30 6.04 -5.13 -7.71
N TYR A 31 5.33 -4.97 -8.83
CA TYR A 31 5.16 -6.05 -9.80
C TYR A 31 6.50 -6.53 -10.38
N ASP A 32 7.36 -5.60 -10.77
CA ASP A 32 8.69 -5.90 -11.33
C ASP A 32 9.59 -6.59 -10.29
N TYR A 33 9.52 -6.17 -9.03
CA TYR A 33 10.21 -6.85 -7.92
C TYR A 33 9.75 -8.30 -7.77
N ILE A 34 8.43 -8.55 -7.78
CA ILE A 34 7.87 -9.91 -7.65
C ILE A 34 8.32 -10.77 -8.83
N LYS A 35 8.27 -10.23 -10.06
CA LYS A 35 8.67 -10.97 -11.26
C LYS A 35 10.17 -11.26 -11.33
N SER A 36 11.00 -10.33 -10.88
CA SER A 36 12.46 -10.50 -10.92
C SER A 36 12.97 -11.45 -9.85
N ASN A 37 12.40 -11.41 -8.64
CA ASN A 37 12.81 -12.29 -7.54
C ASN A 37 12.05 -13.62 -7.50
N ASN A 38 10.93 -13.72 -8.23
CA ASN A 38 10.02 -14.86 -8.17
C ASN A 38 9.56 -15.16 -6.73
N GLU A 39 9.37 -14.09 -5.94
CA GLU A 39 9.01 -14.13 -4.52
C GLU A 39 7.98 -13.03 -4.22
N LEU A 40 7.02 -13.34 -3.35
CA LEU A 40 6.00 -12.41 -2.88
C LEU A 40 5.91 -12.48 -1.36
N MET A 41 6.27 -11.38 -0.69
CA MET A 41 6.11 -11.25 0.75
C MET A 41 4.71 -10.74 1.09
N ILE A 42 3.95 -11.54 1.85
CA ILE A 42 2.62 -11.20 2.34
C ILE A 42 2.69 -10.93 3.84
N ALA A 43 2.19 -9.78 4.28
CA ALA A 43 2.01 -9.49 5.70
C ALA A 43 0.67 -10.06 6.16
N THR A 44 0.66 -10.78 7.27
CA THR A 44 -0.55 -11.34 7.88
C THR A 44 -0.45 -11.34 9.42
N ASP A 45 -1.59 -11.47 10.09
CA ASP A 45 -1.68 -11.71 11.53
C ASP A 45 -1.92 -13.20 11.79
N ALA A 46 -0.95 -13.85 12.41
CA ALA A 46 -0.98 -15.28 12.70
C ALA A 46 -1.92 -15.67 13.87
N ASN A 47 -2.70 -14.73 14.41
CA ASN A 47 -3.67 -14.97 15.48
C ASN A 47 -5.12 -14.67 15.07
N TRP A 48 -5.41 -14.63 13.76
CA TRP A 48 -6.71 -14.24 13.23
C TRP A 48 -7.45 -15.38 12.53
N ALA A 49 -7.79 -16.43 13.30
CA ALA A 49 -8.62 -17.52 12.78
C ALA A 49 -10.03 -17.05 12.37
N PRO A 50 -10.63 -17.61 11.30
CA PRO A 50 -10.11 -18.66 10.42
C PRO A 50 -9.30 -18.13 9.21
N TYR A 51 -8.96 -16.84 9.18
CA TYR A 51 -8.38 -16.17 8.02
C TYR A 51 -6.87 -16.41 7.90
N SER A 52 -6.14 -16.31 9.01
CA SER A 52 -4.71 -16.60 9.10
C SER A 52 -4.35 -17.00 10.54
N TYR A 53 -3.80 -18.19 10.75
CA TYR A 53 -3.38 -18.66 12.07
C TYR A 53 -2.26 -19.71 12.00
N ILE A 54 -1.57 -19.94 13.13
CA ILE A 54 -0.66 -21.08 13.28
C ILE A 54 -1.43 -22.31 13.74
N ASN A 55 -1.35 -23.41 12.99
CA ASN A 55 -1.98 -24.69 13.34
C ASN A 55 -1.16 -25.48 14.37
N ASP A 56 -1.66 -26.64 14.79
CA ASP A 56 -1.01 -27.50 15.80
C ASP A 56 0.37 -28.03 15.36
N ALA A 57 0.66 -28.04 14.05
CA ALA A 57 1.97 -28.42 13.51
C ALA A 57 2.97 -27.24 13.49
N GLY A 58 2.54 -26.03 13.86
CA GLY A 58 3.37 -24.83 13.81
C GLY A 58 3.42 -24.17 12.43
N GLU A 59 2.51 -24.53 11.52
CA GLU A 59 2.46 -24.03 10.13
C GLU A 59 1.39 -22.94 9.98
N MET A 60 1.60 -21.99 9.07
CA MET A 60 0.59 -20.99 8.71
C MET A 60 -0.54 -21.63 7.88
N GLU A 61 -1.78 -21.40 8.29
CA GLU A 61 -2.99 -21.90 7.65
C GLU A 61 -4.12 -20.85 7.73
N GLY A 62 -5.09 -20.90 6.82
CA GLY A 62 -6.25 -20.00 6.84
C GLY A 62 -6.84 -19.76 5.45
N PHE A 63 -7.84 -18.88 5.37
CA PHE A 63 -8.52 -18.52 4.12
C PHE A 63 -7.76 -17.52 3.23
N ASP A 64 -6.97 -16.61 3.83
CA ASP A 64 -6.35 -15.47 3.14
C ASP A 64 -5.48 -15.85 1.94
#